data_AF-A0A510L3Z3-F1
#
_entry.id   AF-A0A510L3Z3-F1
#
_cell.length_a   1.000
_cell.length_b   1.000
_cell.length_c   1.000
_cell.angle_alpha   90.00
_cell.angle_beta   90.00
_cell.angle_gamma   90.00
#
_symmetry.space_group_name_H-M   'P 1'
#
loop_
_entity.id
_entity.type
_entity.pdbx_description
1 polymer ?
#
loop_
_entity_poly.entity_id
_entity_poly.type
_entity_poly.pdbx_seq_one_letter_code
_entity_poly.pdbx_strand_id
1 'polypeptide(L)'
;MRINDLNSLQDHIDLEIAWRKKEILWQREQLFNKNDDNKYLLRAAILILYSHWEGSIKKVGEYYLCYIKCQNLKYEDLNHNFFGILLFQKYKKIGTSKQFKDFNLCVLELEKEKVYDYYKVIPAESNLKSDVFENILNLIGVSIEKIELDKKLIDEVLLKKRNKIAHGERFDGLDIDAKRFMEISNKVLNTIEIFCNTIMDYAINEKYLR
;
A
#
# COMPACT_ATOMS: atom_id res chain seq x y z
N MET A 1 2.64 17.50 4.68
CA MET A 1 1.81 17.43 3.46
C MET A 1 0.37 17.76 3.84
N ARG A 2 -0.38 18.45 2.98
CA ARG A 2 -1.81 18.73 3.14
C ARG A 2 -2.48 18.43 1.80
N ILE A 3 -3.58 17.67 1.82
CA ILE A 3 -4.37 17.32 0.64
C ILE A 3 -5.81 17.74 0.96
N ASN A 4 -6.23 18.92 0.52
CA ASN A 4 -7.45 19.54 1.04
C ASN A 4 -8.70 19.18 0.24
N ASP A 5 -8.55 18.83 -1.03
CA ASP A 5 -9.63 18.61 -1.97
C ASP A 5 -9.34 17.43 -2.92
N LEU A 6 -10.35 17.02 -3.68
CA LEU A 6 -10.28 15.87 -4.59
C LEU A 6 -9.25 16.08 -5.71
N ASN A 7 -9.08 17.30 -6.22
CA ASN A 7 -8.10 17.59 -7.26
C ASN A 7 -6.68 17.44 -6.71
N SER A 8 -6.45 17.97 -5.51
CA SER A 8 -5.19 17.80 -4.81
C SER A 8 -4.88 16.33 -4.55
N LEU A 9 -5.88 15.51 -4.19
CA LEU A 9 -5.69 14.07 -4.01
C LEU A 9 -5.29 13.39 -5.33
N GLN A 10 -6.02 13.68 -6.40
CA GLN A 10 -5.74 13.15 -7.74
C GLN A 10 -4.33 13.52 -8.20
N ASP A 11 -3.93 14.79 -8.07
CA ASP A 11 -2.60 15.27 -8.45
C ASP A 11 -1.48 14.52 -7.72
N HIS A 12 -1.63 14.30 -6.41
CA HIS A 12 -0.64 13.55 -5.63
C HIS A 12 -0.56 12.09 -6.09
N ILE A 13 -1.70 11.44 -6.34
CA ILE A 13 -1.76 10.06 -6.85
C ILE A 13 -1.09 9.98 -8.23
N ASP A 14 -1.43 10.87 -9.15
CA ASP A 14 -0.93 10.85 -10.53
C ASP A 14 0.58 11.08 -10.58
N LEU A 15 1.09 12.08 -9.84
CA LEU A 15 2.52 12.33 -9.75
C LEU A 15 3.27 11.11 -9.19
N GLU A 16 2.71 10.48 -8.15
CA GLU A 16 3.29 9.32 -7.48
C GLU A 16 3.33 8.09 -8.39
N ILE A 17 2.28 7.86 -9.17
CA ILE A 17 2.22 6.71 -10.07
C ILE A 17 2.99 6.94 -11.37
N ALA A 18 3.05 8.17 -11.88
CA ALA A 18 3.69 8.51 -13.15
C ALA A 18 5.18 8.13 -13.19
N TRP A 19 5.96 8.51 -12.16
CA TRP A 19 7.39 8.21 -12.15
C TRP A 19 7.67 6.71 -12.00
N ARG A 20 6.85 5.98 -11.23
CA ARG A 20 6.96 4.52 -11.09
C ARG A 20 6.62 3.80 -12.40
N LYS A 21 5.55 4.21 -13.08
CA LYS A 21 5.19 3.70 -14.41
C LYS A 21 6.34 3.92 -15.39
N LYS A 22 6.97 5.11 -15.38
CA LYS A 22 8.12 5.42 -16.23
C LYS A 22 9.31 4.49 -15.98
N GLU A 23 9.67 4.23 -14.71
CA GLU A 23 10.77 3.32 -14.38
C GLU A 23 10.49 1.87 -14.81
N ILE A 24 9.26 1.38 -14.58
CA ILE A 24 8.86 0.02 -14.99
C ILE A 24 8.89 -0.11 -16.52
N LEU A 25 8.36 0.88 -17.24
CA LEU A 25 8.36 0.88 -18.71
C LEU A 25 9.79 0.90 -19.28
N TRP A 26 10.67 1.71 -18.69
CA TRP A 26 12.07 1.74 -19.08
C TRP A 26 12.73 0.36 -18.91
N GLN A 27 12.51 -0.33 -17.79
CA GLN A 27 13.04 -1.69 -17.57
C GLN A 27 12.53 -2.70 -18.59
N ARG A 28 11.24 -2.60 -18.94
CA ARG A 28 10.62 -3.44 -19.96
C ARG A 28 11.34 -3.25 -21.31
N GLU A 29 11.56 -2.01 -21.73
CA GLU A 29 12.30 -1.73 -22.97
C GLU A 29 13.72 -2.31 -22.95
N GLN A 30 14.45 -2.14 -21.83
CA GLN A 30 15.82 -2.65 -21.72
C GLN A 30 15.90 -4.18 -21.77
N LEU A 31 14.88 -4.88 -21.26
CA LEU A 31 14.80 -6.34 -21.29
C LEU A 31 14.48 -6.90 -22.69
N PHE A 32 13.77 -6.14 -23.54
CA PHE A 32 13.40 -6.58 -24.89
C PHE A 32 14.44 -6.24 -25.95
N ASN A 33 15.15 -5.11 -25.79
CA ASN A 33 16.10 -4.64 -26.79
C ASN A 33 17.42 -5.43 -26.82
N LYS A 34 17.67 -6.28 -25.82
CA LYS A 34 18.87 -7.13 -25.77
C LYS A 34 18.46 -8.56 -26.15
N ASN A 35 18.98 -9.05 -27.28
CA ASN A 35 18.79 -10.43 -27.75
C ASN A 35 19.36 -11.52 -26.80
N ASP A 36 20.01 -11.11 -25.71
CA ASP A 36 20.45 -11.98 -24.63
C ASP A 36 19.55 -11.78 -23.41
N ASP A 37 19.02 -12.88 -22.87
CA ASP A 37 18.36 -12.96 -21.57
C ASP A 37 19.32 -12.47 -20.47
N ASN A 38 19.34 -11.16 -20.25
CA ASN A 38 20.22 -10.54 -19.27
C ASN A 38 19.67 -10.78 -17.86
N LYS A 39 20.04 -11.92 -17.29
CA LYS A 39 19.65 -12.36 -15.93
C LYS A 39 19.95 -11.31 -14.86
N TYR A 40 20.99 -10.48 -15.03
CA TYR A 40 21.31 -9.41 -14.09
C TYR A 40 20.29 -8.26 -14.16
N LEU A 41 19.91 -7.84 -15.37
CA LEU A 41 18.89 -6.82 -15.57
C LEU A 41 17.54 -7.31 -15.04
N LEU A 42 17.21 -8.58 -15.28
CA LEU A 42 15.97 -9.17 -14.79
C LEU A 42 15.90 -9.23 -13.26
N ARG A 43 17.02 -9.54 -12.59
CA ARG A 43 17.14 -9.46 -11.12
C ARG A 43 16.81 -8.07 -10.61
N ALA A 44 17.41 -7.05 -11.20
CA ALA A 44 17.18 -5.65 -10.84
C ALA A 44 15.71 -5.27 -11.09
N ALA A 45 15.15 -5.68 -12.22
CA ALA A 45 13.77 -5.36 -12.59
C ALA A 45 12.74 -5.96 -11.62
N ILE A 46 12.94 -7.19 -11.13
CA ILE A 46 12.06 -7.79 -10.11
C ILE A 46 12.13 -7.01 -8.79
N LEU A 47 13.33 -6.62 -8.34
CA LEU A 47 13.51 -5.82 -7.12
C LEU A 47 12.80 -4.47 -7.19
N ILE A 48 12.92 -3.80 -8.34
CA ILE A 48 12.32 -2.49 -8.55
C ILE A 48 10.81 -2.61 -8.70
N LEU A 49 10.31 -3.60 -9.45
CA LEU A 49 8.88 -3.87 -9.56
C LEU A 49 8.23 -4.11 -8.19
N TYR A 50 8.85 -4.91 -7.32
CA TYR A 50 8.37 -5.11 -5.96
C TYR A 50 8.39 -3.82 -5.14
N SER A 51 9.47 -3.03 -5.24
CA SER A 51 9.58 -1.74 -4.55
C SER A 51 8.48 -0.77 -4.98
N HIS A 52 8.12 -0.77 -6.27
CA HIS A 52 7.01 0.03 -6.78
C HIS A 52 5.65 -0.48 -6.32
N TRP A 53 5.42 -1.80 -6.34
CA TRP A 53 4.22 -2.40 -5.77
C TRP A 53 4.01 -1.93 -4.33
N GLU A 54 5.00 -2.15 -3.47
CA GLU A 54 4.91 -1.78 -2.06
C GLU A 54 4.78 -0.27 -1.87
N GLY A 55 5.62 0.50 -2.55
CA GLY A 55 5.64 1.96 -2.43
C GLY A 55 4.34 2.61 -2.88
N SER A 56 3.74 2.13 -3.98
CA SER A 56 2.47 2.68 -4.50
C SER A 56 1.33 2.50 -3.51
N ILE A 57 1.13 1.28 -3.01
CA ILE A 57 0.05 0.99 -2.08
C ILE A 57 0.18 1.82 -0.81
N LYS A 58 1.39 1.87 -0.22
CA LYS A 58 1.64 2.64 1.00
C LYS A 58 1.38 4.13 0.77
N LYS A 59 1.95 4.71 -0.28
CA LYS A 59 1.88 6.17 -0.54
C LYS A 59 0.48 6.64 -0.90
N VAL A 60 -0.20 5.92 -1.78
CA VAL A 60 -1.58 6.27 -2.17
C VAL A 60 -2.53 6.11 -0.98
N GLY A 61 -2.34 5.08 -0.13
CA GLY A 61 -3.08 4.95 1.13
C GLY A 61 -2.82 6.11 2.09
N GLU A 62 -1.56 6.56 2.23
CA GLU A 62 -1.19 7.75 3.03
C GLU A 62 -1.85 9.03 2.49
N TYR A 63 -1.95 9.18 1.16
CA TYR A 63 -2.61 10.32 0.54
C TYR A 63 -4.10 10.35 0.84
N TYR A 64 -4.77 9.20 0.75
CA TYR A 64 -6.18 9.08 1.09
C TYR A 64 -6.46 9.44 2.56
N LEU A 65 -5.66 8.89 3.48
CA LEU A 65 -5.72 9.23 4.90
C LEU A 65 -5.42 10.72 5.15
N CYS A 66 -4.46 11.31 4.43
CA CYS A 66 -4.19 12.74 4.53
C CYS A 66 -5.40 13.58 4.05
N TYR A 67 -6.05 13.17 2.98
CA TYR A 67 -7.22 13.84 2.42
C TYR A 67 -8.38 13.88 3.41
N ILE A 68 -8.75 12.71 3.98
CA ILE A 68 -9.86 12.61 4.95
C ILE A 68 -9.55 13.44 6.20
N LYS A 69 -8.29 13.47 6.65
CA LYS A 69 -7.85 14.29 7.78
C LYS A 69 -8.08 15.78 7.53
N CYS A 70 -7.80 16.23 6.32
CA CYS A 70 -7.99 17.62 5.92
C CYS A 70 -9.47 18.02 5.80
N GLN A 71 -10.42 17.08 5.80
CA GLN A 71 -11.86 17.38 5.79
C GLN A 71 -12.38 17.83 7.16
N ASN A 72 -11.57 17.73 8.23
CA ASN A 72 -11.91 18.19 9.58
C ASN A 72 -13.24 17.63 10.13
N LEU A 73 -13.53 16.37 9.78
CA LEU A 73 -14.74 15.65 10.14
C LEU A 73 -14.71 15.19 11.60
N LYS A 74 -15.89 15.06 12.22
CA LYS A 74 -15.99 14.45 13.54
C LYS A 74 -15.87 12.95 13.44
N TYR A 75 -15.33 12.34 14.49
CA TYR A 75 -15.16 10.90 14.58
C TYR A 75 -16.49 10.12 14.47
N GLU A 76 -17.58 10.72 14.96
CA GLU A 76 -18.93 10.16 14.93
C GLU A 76 -19.46 9.97 13.50
N ASP A 77 -19.04 10.84 12.59
CA ASP A 77 -19.45 10.85 11.18
C ASP A 77 -18.61 9.85 10.35
N LEU A 78 -17.44 9.44 10.85
CA LEU A 78 -16.50 8.56 10.16
C LEU A 78 -16.79 7.07 10.41
N ASN A 79 -16.53 6.25 9.40
CA ASN A 79 -16.64 4.80 9.48
C ASN A 79 -15.81 4.19 10.63
N HIS A 80 -16.25 3.03 11.12
CA HIS A 80 -15.70 2.40 12.32
C HIS A 80 -14.21 2.04 12.19
N ASN A 81 -13.67 1.88 10.98
CA ASN A 81 -12.25 1.59 10.75
C ASN A 81 -11.34 2.71 11.30
N PHE A 82 -11.77 3.97 11.28
CA PHE A 82 -11.00 5.08 11.85
C PHE A 82 -10.90 4.98 13.38
N PHE A 83 -11.88 4.35 14.04
CA PHE A 83 -11.91 4.14 15.49
C PHE A 83 -10.99 2.99 15.80
N GLY A 84 -11.06 1.95 14.95
CA GLY A 84 -10.15 0.82 14.97
C GLY A 84 -8.69 1.27 14.87
N ILE A 85 -8.36 2.20 13.96
CA ILE A 85 -7.03 2.81 13.86
C ILE A 85 -6.59 3.40 15.19
N LEU A 86 -7.43 4.24 15.78
CA LEU A 86 -7.13 4.95 17.00
C LEU A 86 -6.95 3.96 18.18
N LEU A 87 -7.91 3.05 18.35
CA LEU A 87 -7.86 2.01 19.36
C LEU A 87 -6.57 1.20 19.23
N PHE A 88 -6.20 0.83 18.00
CA PHE A 88 -4.97 0.08 17.72
C PHE A 88 -3.71 0.86 18.07
N GLN A 89 -3.65 2.17 17.79
CA GLN A 89 -2.53 3.02 18.17
C GLN A 89 -2.38 3.12 19.69
N LYS A 90 -3.48 3.32 20.43
CA LYS A 90 -3.47 3.38 21.90
C LYS A 90 -3.09 2.02 22.49
N TYR A 91 -3.66 0.94 21.97
CA TYR A 91 -3.30 -0.42 22.37
C TYR A 91 -1.81 -0.72 22.17
N LYS A 92 -1.21 -0.31 21.04
CA LYS A 92 0.23 -0.46 20.82
C LYS A 92 1.09 0.24 21.87
N LYS A 93 0.64 1.37 22.43
CA LYS A 93 1.35 2.07 23.51
C LYS A 93 1.30 1.32 24.84
N ILE A 94 0.21 0.57 25.11
CA ILE A 94 0.10 -0.30 26.30
C ILE A 94 1.15 -1.43 26.22
N GLY A 95 1.48 -1.88 25.01
CA GLY A 95 2.48 -2.93 24.79
C GLY A 95 2.04 -4.25 25.43
N THR A 96 2.87 -4.80 26.33
CA THR A 96 2.60 -6.08 27.02
C THR A 96 2.02 -5.91 28.43
N SER A 97 1.60 -4.68 28.81
CA SER A 97 1.06 -4.46 30.15
C SER A 97 -0.22 -5.26 30.38
N LYS A 98 -0.33 -5.83 31.60
CA LYS A 98 -1.51 -6.55 32.08
C LYS A 98 -2.27 -5.77 33.15
N GLN A 99 -1.85 -4.54 33.46
CA GLN A 99 -2.46 -3.76 34.53
C GLN A 99 -3.70 -3.01 34.01
N PHE A 100 -4.85 -3.24 34.66
CA PHE A 100 -6.13 -2.63 34.24
C PHE A 100 -6.11 -1.09 34.24
N LYS A 101 -5.25 -0.48 35.08
CA LYS A 101 -5.06 0.98 35.12
C LYS A 101 -4.57 1.54 33.78
N ASP A 102 -3.76 0.80 33.03
CA ASP A 102 -3.19 1.26 31.75
C ASP A 102 -4.27 1.24 30.65
N PHE A 103 -5.20 0.28 30.73
CA PHE A 103 -6.40 0.26 29.89
C PHE A 103 -7.33 1.43 30.22
N ASN A 104 -7.57 1.71 31.51
CA ASN A 104 -8.37 2.88 31.93
C ASN A 104 -7.76 4.19 31.43
N LEU A 105 -6.43 4.35 31.48
CA LEU A 105 -5.74 5.51 30.93
C LEU A 105 -5.96 5.61 29.41
N CYS A 106 -5.89 4.51 28.67
CA CYS A 106 -6.19 4.52 27.24
C CYS A 106 -7.64 4.95 26.95
N VAL A 107 -8.62 4.45 27.70
CA VAL A 107 -10.02 4.87 27.52
C VAL A 107 -10.18 6.37 27.78
N LEU A 108 -9.59 6.88 28.86
CA LEU A 108 -9.61 8.31 29.17
C LEU A 108 -8.93 9.17 28.10
N GLU A 109 -7.87 8.67 27.45
CA GLU A 109 -7.24 9.36 26.32
C GLU A 109 -8.14 9.35 25.08
N LEU A 110 -8.81 8.24 24.79
CA LEU A 110 -9.76 8.11 23.66
C LEU A 110 -10.94 9.07 23.79
N GLU A 111 -11.47 9.25 25.01
CA GLU A 111 -12.59 10.15 25.27
C GLU A 111 -12.23 11.64 25.12
N LYS A 112 -10.96 11.99 25.36
CA LYS A 112 -10.49 13.39 25.35
C LYS A 112 -10.09 13.90 23.98
N GLU A 113 -9.53 13.05 23.14
CA GLU A 113 -9.06 13.45 21.82
C GLU A 113 -10.25 13.49 20.83
N LYS A 114 -10.50 14.67 20.23
CA LYS A 114 -11.60 14.90 19.26
C LYS A 114 -11.15 14.94 17.81
N VAL A 115 -9.84 15.02 17.56
CA VAL A 115 -9.22 15.15 16.23
C VAL A 115 -7.96 14.29 16.23
N TYR A 116 -7.82 13.38 15.27
CA TYR A 116 -6.76 12.36 15.29
C TYR A 116 -5.84 12.39 14.08
N ASP A 117 -4.58 12.02 14.33
CA ASP A 117 -3.55 11.89 13.32
C ASP A 117 -3.40 10.44 12.85
N TYR A 118 -4.16 10.09 11.82
CA TYR A 118 -4.04 8.79 11.13
C TYR A 118 -3.09 8.84 9.93
N TYR A 119 -2.28 9.89 9.77
CA TYR A 119 -1.40 10.06 8.60
C TYR A 119 -0.22 9.06 8.52
N LYS A 120 0.04 8.26 9.57
CA LYS A 120 1.21 7.35 9.63
C LYS A 120 0.90 5.95 10.17
N VAL A 121 -0.31 5.44 9.93
CA VAL A 121 -0.73 4.15 10.52
C VAL A 121 -0.41 2.97 9.61
N ILE A 122 -0.18 3.22 8.33
CA ILE A 122 0.20 2.18 7.37
C ILE A 122 1.58 1.62 7.77
N PRO A 123 1.69 0.31 8.08
CA PRO A 123 2.94 -0.27 8.55
C PRO A 123 4.08 -0.13 7.53
N ALA A 124 5.20 0.47 7.95
CA ALA A 124 6.37 0.65 7.09
C ALA A 124 7.26 -0.61 7.02
N GLU A 125 7.27 -1.44 8.05
CA GLU A 125 8.29 -2.47 8.29
C GLU A 125 7.94 -3.87 7.74
N SER A 126 6.69 -4.10 7.33
CA SER A 126 6.26 -5.39 6.78
C SER A 126 6.37 -5.42 5.26
N ASN A 127 6.95 -6.49 4.71
CA ASN A 127 6.87 -6.83 3.29
C ASN A 127 5.39 -6.88 2.86
N LEU A 128 5.04 -6.18 1.79
CA LEU A 128 3.67 -6.16 1.26
C LEU A 128 3.27 -7.47 0.56
N LYS A 129 2.94 -8.49 1.36
CA LYS A 129 2.21 -9.70 0.94
C LYS A 129 0.71 -9.45 0.84
N SER A 130 -0.04 -10.38 0.26
CA SER A 130 -1.50 -10.30 0.09
C SER A 130 -2.25 -9.98 1.39
N ASP A 131 -1.95 -10.69 2.48
CA ASP A 131 -2.57 -10.41 3.79
C ASP A 131 -2.28 -8.99 4.31
N VAL A 132 -1.07 -8.47 4.05
CA VAL A 132 -0.69 -7.12 4.48
C VAL A 132 -1.43 -6.08 3.66
N PHE A 133 -1.61 -6.34 2.36
CA PHE A 133 -2.44 -5.50 1.50
C PHE A 133 -3.90 -5.47 1.98
N GLU A 134 -4.50 -6.63 2.25
CA GLU A 134 -5.85 -6.72 2.82
C GLU A 134 -5.97 -5.99 4.16
N ASN A 135 -4.97 -6.12 5.03
CA ASN A 135 -4.94 -5.39 6.29
C ASN A 135 -4.86 -3.86 6.08
N ILE A 136 -4.11 -3.39 5.09
CA ILE A 136 -4.07 -1.97 4.73
C ILE A 136 -5.43 -1.50 4.24
N LEU A 137 -6.11 -2.28 3.37
CA LEU A 137 -7.45 -1.95 2.89
C LEU A 137 -8.46 -1.83 4.04
N ASN A 138 -8.47 -2.80 4.95
CA ASN A 138 -9.32 -2.76 6.14
C ASN A 138 -9.02 -1.54 7.03
N LEU A 139 -7.74 -1.20 7.20
CA LEU A 139 -7.31 -0.04 7.97
C LEU A 139 -7.86 1.25 7.37
N ILE A 140 -7.76 1.44 6.04
CA ILE A 140 -8.23 2.64 5.36
C ILE A 140 -9.74 2.60 5.03
N GLY A 141 -10.44 1.50 5.33
CA GLY A 141 -11.88 1.37 5.12
C GLY A 141 -12.28 1.07 3.67
N VAL A 142 -11.39 0.50 2.87
CA VAL A 142 -11.64 0.12 1.47
C VAL A 142 -11.97 -1.37 1.38
N SER A 143 -13.01 -1.72 0.61
CA SER A 143 -13.39 -3.12 0.41
C SER A 143 -12.47 -3.82 -0.59
N ILE A 144 -11.97 -4.99 -0.22
CA ILE A 144 -11.16 -5.86 -1.10
C ILE A 144 -11.95 -6.36 -2.31
N GLU A 145 -13.28 -6.45 -2.23
CA GLU A 145 -14.11 -6.96 -3.32
C GLU A 145 -14.00 -6.14 -4.61
N LYS A 146 -13.55 -4.88 -4.51
CA LYS A 146 -13.31 -4.00 -5.65
C LYS A 146 -11.95 -4.21 -6.31
N ILE A 147 -11.06 -4.99 -5.70
CA ILE A 147 -9.68 -5.17 -6.14
C ILE A 147 -9.39 -6.65 -6.31
N GLU A 148 -9.35 -7.10 -7.56
CA GLU A 148 -8.91 -8.47 -7.87
C GLU A 148 -7.40 -8.60 -7.64
N LEU A 149 -7.04 -9.24 -6.53
CA LEU A 149 -5.65 -9.49 -6.17
C LEU A 149 -5.27 -10.94 -6.50
N ASP A 150 -4.33 -11.11 -7.43
CA ASP A 150 -3.69 -12.40 -7.69
C ASP A 150 -2.71 -12.71 -6.53
N LYS A 151 -3.24 -13.30 -5.43
CA LYS A 151 -2.45 -13.60 -4.22
C LYS A 151 -1.21 -14.43 -4.54
N LYS A 152 -1.36 -15.40 -5.45
CA LYS A 152 -0.25 -16.26 -5.89
C LYS A 152 0.84 -15.46 -6.60
N LEU A 153 0.46 -14.53 -7.47
CA LEU A 153 1.40 -13.61 -8.10
C LEU A 153 2.16 -12.77 -7.06
N ILE A 154 1.46 -12.16 -6.10
CA ILE A 154 2.12 -11.28 -5.12
C ILE A 154 3.04 -12.09 -4.19
N ASP A 155 2.53 -13.16 -3.59
CA ASP A 155 3.24 -13.85 -2.50
C ASP A 155 4.29 -14.82 -3.03
N GLU A 156 3.93 -15.68 -3.98
CA GLU A 156 4.81 -16.74 -4.48
C GLU A 156 5.70 -16.30 -5.63
N VAL A 157 5.26 -15.33 -6.44
CA VAL A 157 5.99 -14.88 -7.62
C VAL A 157 6.74 -13.58 -7.36
N LEU A 158 6.13 -12.53 -6.80
CA LEU A 158 6.82 -11.26 -6.66
C LEU A 158 7.67 -11.23 -5.38
N LEU A 159 7.04 -11.45 -4.23
CA LEU A 159 7.68 -11.36 -2.92
C LEU A 159 8.74 -12.45 -2.71
N LYS A 160 8.40 -13.73 -2.95
CA LYS A 160 9.35 -14.83 -2.80
C LYS A 160 10.60 -14.62 -3.66
N LYS A 161 10.42 -14.18 -4.90
CA LYS A 161 11.54 -13.93 -5.82
C LYS A 161 12.36 -12.72 -5.41
N ARG A 162 11.71 -11.62 -5.00
CA ARG A 162 12.38 -10.47 -4.40
C ARG A 162 13.23 -10.87 -3.20
N ASN A 163 12.69 -11.67 -2.27
CA ASN A 163 13.41 -12.09 -1.07
C ASN A 163 14.64 -12.93 -1.42
N LYS A 164 14.50 -13.92 -2.31
CA LYS A 164 15.65 -14.71 -2.79
C LYS A 164 16.75 -13.83 -3.39
N ILE A 165 16.38 -12.88 -4.26
CA ILE A 165 17.34 -11.97 -4.90
C ILE A 165 18.02 -11.09 -3.84
N ALA A 166 17.26 -10.52 -2.90
CA ALA A 166 17.76 -9.65 -1.84
C ALA A 166 18.67 -10.38 -0.84
N HIS A 167 18.44 -11.67 -0.60
CA HIS A 167 19.29 -12.53 0.24
C HIS A 167 20.49 -13.13 -0.51
N GLY A 168 20.71 -12.73 -1.78
CA GLY A 168 21.88 -13.17 -2.55
C GLY A 168 21.80 -14.59 -3.09
N GLU A 169 20.62 -15.22 -3.08
CA GLU A 169 20.46 -16.54 -3.69
C GLU A 169 20.73 -16.49 -5.20
N ARG A 170 21.33 -17.57 -5.72
CA ARG A 170 21.63 -17.72 -7.15
C ARG A 170 20.34 -17.77 -7.97
N PHE A 171 20.39 -17.19 -9.17
CA PHE A 171 19.20 -16.98 -10.01
C PHE A 171 18.73 -18.24 -10.76
N ASP A 172 19.43 -19.34 -10.56
CA ASP A 172 19.42 -20.57 -11.36
C ASP A 172 18.06 -21.29 -11.31
N GLY A 173 17.22 -20.99 -10.31
CA GLY A 173 15.91 -21.62 -10.09
C GLY A 173 14.74 -20.67 -10.10
N LEU A 174 14.83 -19.51 -10.78
CA LEU A 174 13.77 -18.50 -10.79
C LEU A 174 12.85 -18.52 -12.01
N ASP A 175 13.10 -19.28 -13.09
CA ASP A 175 12.23 -19.43 -14.28
C ASP A 175 11.40 -18.17 -14.60
N ILE A 176 12.09 -17.03 -14.77
CA ILE A 176 11.51 -15.82 -15.35
C ILE A 176 12.39 -15.44 -16.52
N ASP A 177 11.77 -15.27 -17.67
CA ASP A 177 12.32 -14.64 -18.86
C ASP A 177 11.73 -13.22 -19.01
N ALA A 178 12.21 -12.47 -20.00
CA ALA A 178 11.70 -11.12 -20.28
C ALA A 178 10.18 -11.12 -20.52
N LYS A 179 9.65 -12.15 -21.20
CA LYS A 179 8.21 -12.27 -21.50
C LYS A 179 7.39 -12.43 -20.21
N ARG A 180 7.80 -13.31 -19.31
CA ARG A 180 7.13 -13.53 -18.03
C ARG A 180 7.21 -12.28 -17.15
N PHE A 181 8.31 -11.54 -17.20
CA PHE A 181 8.41 -10.25 -16.51
C PHE A 181 7.38 -9.23 -17.03
N MET A 182 7.12 -9.17 -18.34
CA MET A 182 6.06 -8.30 -18.89
C MET A 182 4.68 -8.66 -18.35
N GLU A 183 4.37 -9.95 -18.31
CA GLU A 183 3.09 -10.44 -17.79
C GLU A 183 2.91 -10.05 -16.32
N ILE A 184 3.94 -10.28 -15.50
CA ILE A 184 3.93 -9.94 -14.07
C ILE A 184 3.82 -8.42 -13.88
N SER A 185 4.65 -7.63 -14.57
CA SER A 185 4.65 -6.17 -14.44
C SER A 185 3.34 -5.54 -14.92
N ASN A 186 2.74 -6.05 -16.00
CA ASN A 186 1.41 -5.61 -16.44
C ASN A 186 0.34 -5.87 -15.38
N LYS A 187 0.31 -7.08 -14.79
CA LYS A 187 -0.64 -7.41 -13.73
C LYS A 187 -0.47 -6.50 -12.51
N VAL A 188 0.77 -6.31 -12.05
CA VAL A 188 1.08 -5.43 -10.90
C VAL A 188 0.66 -3.99 -11.18
N LEU A 189 1.01 -3.44 -12.35
CA LEU A 189 0.62 -2.08 -12.75
C LEU A 189 -0.91 -1.93 -12.81
N ASN A 190 -1.62 -2.93 -13.35
CA ASN A 190 -3.07 -2.93 -13.40
C ASN A 190 -3.69 -2.97 -12.00
N THR A 191 -3.18 -3.79 -11.08
CA THR A 191 -3.65 -3.81 -9.68
C THR A 191 -3.41 -2.47 -8.98
N ILE A 192 -2.24 -1.83 -9.20
CA ILE A 192 -1.97 -0.49 -8.66
C ILE A 192 -2.97 0.53 -9.20
N GLU A 193 -3.27 0.49 -10.50
CA GLU A 193 -4.21 1.40 -11.13
C GLU A 193 -5.64 1.21 -10.61
N ILE A 194 -6.10 -0.04 -10.49
CA ILE A 194 -7.38 -0.38 -9.86
C ILE A 194 -7.44 0.16 -8.42
N PHE A 195 -6.37 0.00 -7.64
CA PHE A 195 -6.30 0.54 -6.29
C PHE A 195 -6.42 2.07 -6.28
N CYS A 196 -5.67 2.78 -7.12
CA CYS A 196 -5.73 4.24 -7.22
C CYS A 196 -7.14 4.74 -7.59
N ASN A 197 -7.75 4.10 -8.59
CA ASN A 197 -9.12 4.42 -9.02
C ASN A 197 -10.14 4.13 -7.92
N THR A 198 -9.95 3.04 -7.18
CA THR A 198 -10.80 2.70 -6.03
C THR A 198 -10.68 3.76 -4.94
N ILE A 199 -9.48 4.23 -4.63
CA ILE A 199 -9.26 5.29 -3.64
C ILE A 199 -9.96 6.59 -4.06
N MET A 200 -9.85 6.97 -5.34
CA MET A 200 -10.56 8.13 -5.86
C MET A 200 -12.07 7.96 -5.80
N ASP A 201 -12.61 6.81 -6.20
CA ASP A 201 -14.04 6.50 -6.09
C ASP A 201 -14.54 6.59 -4.64
N TYR A 202 -13.75 6.08 -3.69
CA TYR A 202 -14.09 6.17 -2.26
C TYR A 202 -14.04 7.61 -1.74
N ALA A 203 -13.11 8.44 -2.21
CA ALA A 203 -13.04 9.85 -1.85
C ALA A 203 -14.21 10.64 -2.45
N ILE A 204 -14.50 10.45 -3.75
CA ILE A 204 -15.56 11.15 -4.49
C ILE A 204 -16.94 10.85 -3.89
N ASN A 205 -17.21 9.58 -3.59
CA ASN A 205 -18.50 9.16 -3.05
C ASN A 205 -18.55 9.21 -1.52
N GLU A 206 -17.56 9.84 -0.88
CA GLU A 206 -17.47 10.00 0.58
C GLU A 206 -17.68 8.70 1.37
N LYS A 207 -17.21 7.56 0.84
CA LYS A 207 -17.38 6.22 1.45
C LYS A 207 -16.62 6.05 2.77
N TYR A 208 -15.95 7.09 3.25
CA TYR A 208 -15.34 7.17 4.57
C TYR A 208 -16.34 7.64 5.65
N LEU A 209 -17.50 8.17 5.26
CA LEU A 209 -18.61 8.53 6.15
C LEU A 209 -19.53 7.33 6.45
N ARG A 210 -20.24 7.42 7.58
CA ARG A 210 -21.28 6.47 8.00
C ARG A 210 -22.64 6.72 7.35
#